data_AF-A0A521KB55-F1
#
_entry.id   AF-A0A521KB55-F1
#
_cell.length_a   1.000
_cell.length_b   1.000
_cell.length_c   1.000
_cell.angle_alpha   90.00
_cell.angle_beta   90.00
_cell.angle_gamma   90.00
#
_symmetry.space_group_name_H-M   'P 1'
#
loop_
_entity.id
_entity.type
_entity.pdbx_description
1 polymer ?
#
loop_
_entity_poly.entity_id
_entity_poly.type
_entity_poly.pdbx_seq_one_letter_code
_entity_poly.pdbx_strand_id
1 'polypeptide(L)'
;MSPTMLAGHRRRGPCTSRARQRLSWLRRIRTSFTHPPAAFDDTAKANDHLGATVRRTLIISGSAAVVVTSIVALGAWSLLHAGEPAPASLANALRDATPDGPRPIALSPAVQIPELSQVAPAGVAPADLTGRYRVVAGPSFVGYRVKETLAGLGSNVAVGRSREVTASFAFDGRMVAGLEVSVDMRALKSDDTRRDGQLRTQAIEADRFPSARFAIPTPFNIGAAPAEGEELHLVLVGDLTLHGVTRPVTAHLYGARKGELAVVSGFTEVLFSDFGIKPPQSIVVASVDDLAIVEFQLIFKKA
;
A
#
# COMPACT_ATOMS: atom_id res chain seq x y z
N MET A 1 -37.84 17.44 66.99
CA MET A 1 -37.60 16.01 67.28
C MET A 1 -36.81 15.43 66.11
N SER A 2 -35.51 15.25 66.30
CA SER A 2 -34.63 14.41 65.46
C SER A 2 -34.86 12.93 65.80
N PRO A 3 -34.50 11.98 64.92
CA PRO A 3 -33.20 11.30 65.04
C PRO A 3 -32.55 11.00 63.66
N THR A 4 -31.25 11.25 63.44
CA THR A 4 -30.06 10.43 63.77
C THR A 4 -29.53 9.69 62.55
N MET A 5 -28.28 10.04 62.22
CA MET A 5 -27.39 9.48 61.20
C MET A 5 -27.19 7.97 61.31
N LEU A 6 -26.91 7.32 60.16
CA LEU A 6 -25.91 6.26 60.12
C LEU A 6 -25.03 6.38 58.86
N ALA A 7 -23.72 6.50 59.10
CA ALA A 7 -22.67 6.55 58.11
C ALA A 7 -22.38 5.15 57.55
N GLY A 8 -22.26 5.04 56.22
CA GLY A 8 -21.85 3.83 55.51
C GLY A 8 -20.58 4.08 54.70
N HIS A 9 -19.42 3.82 55.32
CA HIS A 9 -18.13 3.73 54.65
C HIS A 9 -18.11 2.54 53.68
N ARG A 10 -17.88 2.77 52.38
CA ARG A 10 -17.29 1.76 51.48
C ARG A 10 -16.18 2.34 50.60
N ARG A 11 -14.97 2.07 51.10
CA ARG A 11 -13.69 1.76 50.47
C ARG A 11 -13.53 2.07 48.97
N ARG A 12 -12.61 3.01 48.70
CA ARG A 12 -11.92 3.20 47.43
C ARG A 12 -11.04 1.98 47.14
N GLY A 13 -11.29 1.29 46.02
CA GLY A 13 -10.42 0.25 45.45
C GLY A 13 -9.40 0.84 44.47
N PRO A 14 -8.28 0.15 44.20
CA PRO A 14 -7.08 0.77 43.64
C PRO A 14 -7.18 1.01 42.13
N CYS A 15 -6.68 2.17 41.75
CA CYS A 15 -6.32 2.55 40.39
C CYS A 15 -5.02 1.81 40.01
N THR A 16 -5.08 0.82 39.12
CA THR A 16 -3.87 0.19 38.56
C THR A 16 -3.96 -0.06 37.06
N SER A 17 -3.12 0.69 36.35
CA SER A 17 -2.24 0.23 35.27
C SER A 17 -2.83 -0.38 33.99
N ARG A 18 -3.25 0.47 33.04
CA ARG A 18 -3.04 0.25 31.59
C ARG A 18 -2.77 1.56 30.84
N ALA A 19 -1.88 2.40 31.38
CA ALA A 19 -1.53 3.70 30.79
C ALA A 19 -0.01 3.99 30.78
N ARG A 20 0.83 2.95 30.72
CA ARG A 20 2.29 3.11 30.57
C ARG A 20 2.88 2.01 29.68
N GLN A 21 2.68 2.11 28.38
CA GLN A 21 3.64 1.67 27.36
C GLN A 21 3.56 2.62 26.16
N ARG A 22 3.86 3.89 26.45
CA ARG A 22 4.32 4.89 25.49
C ARG A 22 5.74 5.26 25.94
N LEU A 23 6.63 5.45 24.98
CA LEU A 23 8.02 5.95 25.12
C LEU A 23 9.10 4.91 25.49
N SER A 24 9.60 4.22 24.46
CA SER A 24 10.99 3.74 24.45
C SER A 24 11.55 3.80 23.02
N TRP A 25 11.64 5.03 22.49
CA TRP A 25 12.46 5.37 21.34
C TRP A 25 13.32 6.57 21.75
N LEU A 26 14.61 6.54 21.37
CA LEU A 26 15.69 7.53 21.61
C LEU A 26 16.54 7.37 22.89
N ARG A 27 17.55 6.48 22.87
CA ARG A 27 18.92 6.76 23.41
C ARG A 27 19.88 5.56 23.30
N ARG A 28 20.79 5.65 22.33
CA ARG A 28 22.16 5.07 22.19
C ARG A 28 22.31 4.74 20.70
N ILE A 29 23.24 5.35 19.98
CA ILE A 29 24.65 4.97 19.99
C ILE A 29 25.49 6.18 19.60
N ARG A 30 26.48 6.53 20.43
CA ARG A 30 27.63 7.36 20.06
C ARG A 30 28.79 6.94 20.96
N THR A 31 29.79 6.27 20.38
CA THR A 31 31.25 6.29 20.67
C THR A 31 31.88 5.14 19.88
N SER A 32 32.55 5.42 18.76
CA SER A 32 34.00 5.68 18.65
C SER A 32 34.85 4.44 18.89
N PHE A 33 35.42 3.86 17.83
CA PHE A 33 36.57 2.96 17.92
C PHE A 33 37.70 3.48 17.02
N THR A 34 38.81 3.81 17.67
CA THR A 34 40.10 4.16 17.08
C THR A 34 41.11 3.05 17.40
N HIS A 35 41.79 2.59 16.36
CA HIS A 35 43.12 1.95 16.29
C HIS A 35 43.34 0.44 16.64
N PRO A 36 44.27 -0.24 15.92
CA PRO A 36 44.52 -1.69 15.90
C PRO A 36 45.66 -2.12 16.85
N PRO A 37 46.05 -3.41 16.90
CA PRO A 37 47.36 -3.74 16.29
C PRO A 37 47.59 -5.19 15.79
N ALA A 38 48.66 -5.27 14.98
CA ALA A 38 49.73 -6.28 14.91
C ALA A 38 49.51 -7.67 14.27
N ALA A 39 50.35 -7.89 13.26
CA ALA A 39 50.75 -9.15 12.64
C ALA A 39 51.65 -10.00 13.56
N PHE A 40 51.68 -11.31 13.31
CA PHE A 40 52.78 -12.20 13.67
C PHE A 40 52.97 -13.26 12.58
N ASP A 41 54.22 -13.61 12.38
CA ASP A 41 54.86 -14.20 11.19
C ASP A 41 55.25 -15.67 11.38
N ASP A 42 55.62 -16.32 10.27
CA ASP A 42 56.52 -17.49 10.13
C ASP A 42 56.04 -18.87 10.64
N THR A 43 56.30 -20.05 10.05
CA THR A 43 57.34 -20.59 9.15
C THR A 43 56.80 -21.96 8.63
N ALA A 44 56.87 -22.37 7.35
CA ALA A 44 57.99 -22.96 6.58
C ALA A 44 57.91 -24.50 6.35
N LYS A 45 58.32 -24.87 5.12
CA LYS A 45 58.83 -26.16 4.58
C LYS A 45 57.83 -27.17 4.00
N ALA A 46 58.13 -27.95 2.96
CA ALA A 46 59.02 -27.92 1.78
C ALA A 46 58.89 -29.29 1.06
N ASN A 47 59.11 -29.31 -0.26
CA ASN A 47 59.43 -30.45 -1.15
C ASN A 47 58.28 -31.45 -1.45
N ASP A 48 58.16 -32.09 -2.62
CA ASP A 48 59.08 -32.33 -3.74
C ASP A 48 58.34 -32.72 -5.05
N HIS A 49 59.09 -32.78 -6.16
CA HIS A 49 58.64 -32.96 -7.54
C HIS A 49 58.28 -34.41 -7.95
N LEU A 50 57.42 -34.57 -8.99
CA LEU A 50 57.64 -35.39 -10.22
C LEU A 50 56.32 -35.78 -10.92
N GLY A 51 56.29 -35.69 -12.26
CA GLY A 51 55.47 -36.57 -13.10
C GLY A 51 54.36 -35.91 -13.94
N ALA A 52 54.73 -35.36 -15.10
CA ALA A 52 53.78 -35.10 -16.19
C ALA A 52 53.44 -36.41 -16.92
N THR A 53 52.17 -36.84 -16.94
CA THR A 53 51.61 -37.63 -18.05
C THR A 53 50.10 -37.44 -18.19
N VAL A 54 49.74 -36.86 -19.34
CA VAL A 54 48.47 -36.76 -20.07
C VAL A 54 47.28 -37.63 -19.58
N ARG A 55 46.11 -36.99 -19.35
CA ARG A 55 44.83 -37.40 -19.95
C ARG A 55 43.78 -36.26 -19.93
N ARG A 56 43.44 -35.82 -21.15
CA ARG A 56 42.34 -34.92 -21.52
C ARG A 56 40.99 -35.42 -20.98
N THR A 57 40.20 -34.58 -20.29
CA THR A 57 38.75 -34.48 -20.52
C THR A 57 38.14 -33.21 -19.87
N LEU A 58 37.37 -32.45 -20.66
CA LEU A 58 36.28 -31.53 -20.28
C LEU A 58 36.61 -30.24 -19.49
N ILE A 59 37.16 -29.26 -20.21
CA ILE A 59 36.76 -27.86 -20.04
C ILE A 59 35.66 -27.63 -21.08
N ILE A 60 34.41 -27.45 -20.64
CA ILE A 60 33.22 -26.81 -21.27
C ILE A 60 32.01 -27.39 -20.53
N SER A 61 31.77 -26.92 -19.31
CA SER A 61 30.51 -27.14 -18.57
C SER A 61 30.26 -26.06 -17.51
N GLY A 62 31.28 -25.27 -17.15
CA GLY A 62 31.16 -24.18 -16.18
C GLY A 62 30.43 -22.93 -16.67
N SER A 63 30.41 -22.63 -17.97
CA SER A 63 29.85 -21.36 -18.48
C SER A 63 28.31 -21.34 -18.52
N ALA A 64 27.66 -22.43 -18.94
CA ALA A 64 26.20 -22.49 -18.98
C ALA A 64 25.56 -22.53 -17.57
N ALA A 65 26.19 -23.24 -16.62
CA ALA A 65 25.71 -23.31 -15.24
C ALA A 65 25.81 -21.96 -14.50
N VAL A 66 26.88 -21.19 -14.74
CA VAL A 66 27.09 -19.85 -14.14
C VAL A 66 26.12 -18.81 -14.73
N VAL A 67 25.82 -18.87 -16.04
CA VAL A 67 24.87 -17.94 -16.67
C VAL A 67 23.42 -18.21 -16.23
N VAL A 68 23.01 -19.48 -16.11
CA VAL A 68 21.65 -19.84 -15.65
C VAL A 68 21.46 -19.52 -14.16
N THR A 69 22.44 -19.80 -13.30
CA THR A 69 22.38 -19.39 -11.89
C THR A 69 22.40 -17.87 -11.73
N SER A 70 23.11 -17.13 -12.58
CA SER A 70 23.09 -15.66 -12.56
C SER A 70 21.73 -15.10 -12.97
N ILE A 71 21.04 -15.67 -13.96
CA ILE A 71 19.70 -15.23 -14.38
C ILE A 71 18.63 -15.58 -13.33
N VAL A 72 18.72 -16.75 -12.70
CA VAL A 72 17.82 -17.14 -11.60
C VAL A 72 18.10 -16.31 -10.35
N ALA A 73 19.36 -16.02 -10.04
CA ALA A 73 19.74 -15.16 -8.93
C ALA A 73 19.40 -13.68 -9.18
N LEU A 74 19.51 -13.17 -10.42
CA LEU A 74 19.08 -11.81 -10.79
C LEU A 74 17.56 -11.67 -10.85
N GLY A 75 16.83 -12.71 -11.27
CA GLY A 75 15.38 -12.76 -11.20
C GLY A 75 14.87 -12.86 -9.75
N ALA A 76 15.53 -13.66 -8.92
CA ALA A 76 15.27 -13.70 -7.48
C ALA A 76 15.68 -12.38 -6.81
N TRP A 77 16.78 -11.75 -7.23
CA TRP A 77 17.23 -10.45 -6.72
C TRP A 77 16.24 -9.34 -7.10
N SER A 78 15.76 -9.28 -8.34
CA SER A 78 14.78 -8.26 -8.75
C SER A 78 13.42 -8.43 -8.08
N LEU A 79 12.99 -9.68 -7.85
CA LEU A 79 11.76 -9.98 -7.08
C LEU A 79 11.91 -9.69 -5.58
N LEU A 80 13.13 -9.79 -5.02
CA LEU A 80 13.42 -9.44 -3.62
C LEU A 80 13.74 -7.95 -3.42
N HIS A 81 14.02 -7.19 -4.49
CA HIS A 81 14.40 -5.76 -4.44
C HIS A 81 13.40 -4.84 -5.17
N ALA A 82 12.27 -5.36 -5.65
CA ALA A 82 11.15 -4.52 -6.04
C ALA A 82 10.61 -3.85 -4.77
N GLY A 83 10.95 -2.57 -4.57
CA GLY A 83 10.47 -1.82 -3.41
C GLY A 83 8.95 -1.84 -3.33
N GLU A 84 8.42 -1.89 -2.10
CA GLU A 84 6.99 -1.84 -1.85
C GLU A 84 6.34 -0.68 -2.62
N PRO A 85 5.21 -0.89 -3.33
CA PRO A 85 4.52 0.19 -4.00
C PRO A 85 4.23 1.34 -3.03
N ALA A 86 4.47 2.58 -3.46
CA ALA A 86 4.17 3.77 -2.65
C ALA A 86 2.70 3.75 -2.21
N PRO A 87 2.36 4.13 -0.96
CA PRO A 87 0.99 4.14 -0.48
C PRO A 87 0.10 5.06 -1.33
N ALA A 88 -1.19 4.75 -1.37
CA ALA A 88 -2.18 5.64 -1.97
C ALA A 88 -2.10 7.02 -1.30
N SER A 89 -2.05 8.07 -2.11
CA SER A 89 -2.03 9.45 -1.63
C SER A 89 -2.67 10.35 -2.66
N LEU A 90 -3.22 11.48 -2.22
CA LEU A 90 -3.89 12.41 -3.11
C LEU A 90 -2.92 12.98 -4.15
N ALA A 91 -1.67 13.22 -3.76
CA ALA A 91 -0.62 13.68 -4.65
C ALA A 91 -0.33 12.68 -5.79
N ASN A 92 -0.25 11.38 -5.49
CA ASN A 92 -0.06 10.36 -6.52
C ASN A 92 -1.32 10.20 -7.39
N ALA A 93 -2.50 10.25 -6.77
CA ALA A 93 -3.78 10.19 -7.48
C ALA A 93 -3.95 11.34 -8.48
N LEU A 94 -3.56 12.56 -8.09
CA LEU A 94 -3.59 13.73 -8.96
C LEU A 94 -2.60 13.61 -10.12
N ARG A 95 -1.44 12.96 -9.93
CA ARG A 95 -0.48 12.67 -11.01
C ARG A 95 -1.04 11.64 -11.98
N ASP A 96 -1.66 10.58 -11.47
CA ASP A 96 -2.22 9.50 -12.28
C ASP A 96 -3.50 9.93 -13.02
N ALA A 97 -4.22 10.92 -12.49
CA ALA A 97 -5.38 11.56 -13.11
C ALA A 97 -5.01 12.49 -14.28
N THR A 98 -3.94 12.22 -15.03
CA THR A 98 -3.56 13.01 -16.21
C THR A 98 -3.99 12.22 -17.46
N PRO A 99 -5.08 12.61 -18.15
CA PRO A 99 -5.26 12.21 -19.54
C PRO A 99 -4.18 12.92 -20.34
N ASP A 100 -3.32 12.18 -21.04
CA ASP A 100 -2.32 12.71 -21.99
C ASP A 100 -1.29 13.70 -21.41
N GLY A 101 -0.52 13.28 -20.41
CA GLY A 101 0.81 13.86 -20.20
C GLY A 101 1.78 13.34 -21.27
N PRO A 102 2.62 14.18 -21.91
CA PRO A 102 3.64 13.68 -22.83
C PRO A 102 4.49 12.62 -22.14
N ARG A 103 4.60 11.43 -22.75
CA ARG A 103 5.66 10.48 -22.39
C ARG A 103 6.98 11.25 -22.41
N PRO A 104 7.89 11.10 -21.42
CA PRO A 104 9.20 11.72 -21.53
C PRO A 104 9.88 11.14 -22.78
N ILE A 105 9.86 11.89 -23.87
CA ILE A 105 10.76 11.64 -24.98
C ILE A 105 12.15 11.92 -24.40
N ALA A 106 13.05 10.96 -24.55
CA ALA A 106 14.43 11.07 -24.13
C ALA A 106 15.00 12.45 -24.50
N LEU A 107 15.60 13.13 -23.52
CA LEU A 107 16.23 14.43 -23.67
C LEU A 107 17.34 14.33 -24.72
N SER A 108 17.08 14.86 -25.91
CA SER A 108 18.14 15.30 -26.82
C SER A 108 18.38 16.79 -26.53
N PRO A 109 19.64 17.26 -26.35
CA PRO A 109 19.88 18.59 -25.85
C PRO A 109 19.69 19.67 -26.93
N ALA A 110 18.97 20.71 -26.52
CA ALA A 110 19.05 22.12 -26.88
C ALA A 110 19.01 22.55 -28.36
N VAL A 111 17.87 23.13 -28.74
CA VAL A 111 17.82 24.28 -29.66
C VAL A 111 16.91 25.34 -29.01
N GLN A 112 17.45 26.53 -28.76
CA GLN A 112 16.72 27.68 -28.21
C GLN A 112 16.03 28.45 -29.34
N ILE A 113 14.70 28.65 -29.27
CA ILE A 113 14.00 29.76 -29.96
C ILE A 113 12.68 30.09 -29.20
N PRO A 114 12.07 31.28 -29.43
CA PRO A 114 11.86 32.34 -28.46
C PRO A 114 10.53 32.24 -27.68
N GLU A 115 10.46 33.02 -26.61
CA GLU A 115 9.31 33.22 -25.73
C GLU A 115 8.03 33.54 -26.52
N LEU A 116 7.17 32.53 -26.66
CA LEU A 116 5.79 32.68 -27.07
C LEU A 116 4.93 32.82 -25.83
N SER A 117 4.20 33.94 -25.78
CA SER A 117 3.28 34.35 -24.74
C SER A 117 2.53 33.17 -24.12
N GLN A 118 2.72 32.97 -22.82
CA GLN A 118 1.86 32.12 -22.01
C GLN A 118 0.44 32.69 -22.08
N VAL A 119 -0.40 32.08 -22.92
CA VAL A 119 -1.85 32.17 -22.76
C VAL A 119 -2.13 31.47 -21.44
N ALA A 120 -2.42 32.26 -20.40
CA ALA A 120 -2.97 31.74 -19.16
C ALA A 120 -4.12 30.79 -19.51
N PRO A 121 -4.21 29.58 -18.92
CA PRO A 121 -5.38 28.75 -19.14
C PRO A 121 -6.60 29.58 -18.74
N ALA A 122 -7.49 29.80 -19.70
CA ALA A 122 -8.77 30.45 -19.45
C ALA A 122 -9.37 29.73 -18.24
N GLY A 123 -9.55 30.47 -17.14
CA GLY A 123 -10.19 29.95 -15.95
C GLY A 123 -11.49 29.32 -16.38
N VAL A 124 -11.56 28.00 -16.28
CA VAL A 124 -12.76 27.25 -16.61
C VAL A 124 -13.84 27.84 -15.71
N ALA A 125 -14.80 28.55 -16.31
CA ALA A 125 -16.00 29.01 -15.60
C ALA A 125 -16.51 27.83 -14.78
N PRO A 126 -16.97 28.01 -13.52
CA PRO A 126 -17.34 26.90 -12.64
C PRO A 126 -18.24 25.95 -13.44
N ALA A 127 -17.64 24.86 -13.89
CA ALA A 127 -18.33 23.90 -14.72
C ALA A 127 -19.51 23.43 -13.87
N ASP A 128 -20.63 23.10 -14.49
CA ASP A 128 -21.72 22.49 -13.77
C ASP A 128 -21.22 21.16 -13.18
N LEU A 129 -20.74 21.19 -11.93
CA LEU A 129 -20.20 20.03 -11.23
C LEU A 129 -21.33 19.09 -10.80
N THR A 130 -22.57 19.54 -10.90
CA THR A 130 -23.78 18.75 -10.65
C THR A 130 -23.90 17.63 -11.67
N GLY A 131 -24.17 16.40 -11.22
CA GLY A 131 -24.44 15.28 -12.12
C GLY A 131 -23.97 13.94 -11.60
N ARG A 132 -23.97 12.96 -12.50
CA ARG A 132 -23.52 11.59 -12.21
C ARG A 132 -22.05 11.44 -12.55
N TYR A 133 -21.30 10.82 -11.67
CA TYR A 133 -19.88 10.52 -11.82
C TYR A 133 -19.67 9.01 -11.89
N ARG A 134 -18.73 8.56 -12.72
CA ARG A 134 -18.30 7.16 -12.82
C ARG A 134 -16.80 7.06 -12.67
N VAL A 135 -16.35 5.97 -12.05
CA VAL A 135 -14.93 5.69 -11.90
C VAL A 135 -14.26 5.48 -13.26
N VAL A 136 -13.04 5.99 -13.39
CA VAL A 136 -12.17 5.83 -14.55
C VAL A 136 -11.30 4.61 -14.33
N ALA A 137 -11.45 3.60 -15.20
CA ALA A 137 -10.66 2.38 -15.17
C ALA A 137 -9.19 2.64 -15.57
N GLY A 138 -8.26 1.89 -14.98
CA GLY A 138 -6.82 2.02 -15.24
C GLY A 138 -6.06 2.70 -14.09
N PRO A 139 -6.24 4.01 -13.87
CA PRO A 139 -5.55 4.72 -12.79
C PRO A 139 -6.27 4.57 -11.43
N SER A 140 -7.50 4.05 -11.42
CA SER A 140 -8.22 3.74 -10.17
C SER A 140 -7.86 2.33 -9.66
N PHE A 141 -7.70 2.18 -8.35
CA PHE A 141 -7.47 0.91 -7.68
C PHE A 141 -8.00 0.89 -6.25
N VAL A 142 -8.25 -0.32 -5.75
CA VAL A 142 -8.41 -0.63 -4.32
C VAL A 142 -7.41 -1.73 -3.97
N GLY A 143 -6.80 -1.67 -2.80
CA GLY A 143 -5.80 -2.65 -2.39
C GLY A 143 -5.67 -2.79 -0.88
N TYR A 144 -4.80 -3.70 -0.48
CA TYR A 144 -4.42 -3.89 0.92
C TYR A 144 -2.94 -3.59 1.12
N ARG A 145 -2.60 -3.21 2.36
CA ARG A 145 -1.25 -3.25 2.91
C ARG A 145 -1.31 -3.96 4.25
N VAL A 146 -0.49 -4.98 4.45
CA VAL A 146 -0.42 -5.71 5.71
C VAL A 146 1.03 -5.98 6.09
N LYS A 147 1.36 -5.77 7.37
CA LYS A 147 2.68 -6.10 7.89
C LYS A 147 2.80 -7.61 8.05
N GLU A 148 3.92 -8.15 7.60
CA GLU A 148 4.27 -9.56 7.75
C GLU A 148 5.68 -9.69 8.29
N THR A 149 5.96 -10.81 8.94
CA THR A 149 7.32 -11.21 9.29
C THR A 149 7.69 -12.43 8.47
N LEU A 150 8.78 -12.32 7.70
CA LEU A 150 9.31 -13.39 6.87
C LEU A 150 10.41 -14.14 7.63
N ALA A 151 10.34 -15.47 7.61
CA ALA A 151 11.30 -16.33 8.30
C ALA A 151 12.72 -16.09 7.76
N GLY A 152 13.62 -15.64 8.62
CA GLY A 152 15.02 -15.34 8.27
C GLY A 152 15.25 -14.02 7.53
N LEU A 153 14.20 -13.29 7.13
CA LEU A 153 14.31 -12.02 6.38
C LEU A 153 13.79 -10.79 7.16
N GLY A 154 12.99 -10.99 8.22
CA GLY A 154 12.51 -9.92 9.08
C GLY A 154 11.17 -9.31 8.63
N SER A 155 10.90 -8.06 9.00
CA SER A 155 9.62 -7.38 8.74
C SER A 155 9.51 -6.96 7.28
N ASN A 156 8.32 -7.13 6.70
CA ASN A 156 7.94 -6.72 5.35
C ASN A 156 6.51 -6.15 5.35
N VAL A 157 6.12 -5.41 4.31
CA VAL A 157 4.70 -5.10 4.05
C VAL A 157 4.26 -5.76 2.76
N ALA A 158 3.33 -6.71 2.87
CA ALA A 158 2.66 -7.26 1.70
C ALA A 158 1.65 -6.25 1.17
N VAL A 159 1.75 -5.94 -0.12
CA VAL A 159 0.87 -4.99 -0.82
C VAL A 159 0.25 -5.66 -2.02
N GLY A 160 -1.06 -5.57 -2.17
CA GLY A 160 -1.77 -6.07 -3.34
C GLY A 160 -2.90 -5.15 -3.75
N ARG A 161 -3.08 -4.93 -5.07
CA ARG A 161 -4.05 -3.99 -5.63
C ARG A 161 -4.85 -4.62 -6.76
N SER A 162 -6.13 -4.30 -6.83
CA SER A 162 -6.99 -4.58 -7.98
C SER A 162 -7.41 -3.27 -8.64
N ARG A 163 -7.30 -3.23 -9.97
CA ARG A 163 -7.74 -2.09 -10.81
C ARG A 163 -9.13 -2.30 -11.41
N GLU A 164 -9.71 -3.48 -11.18
CA GLU A 164 -11.07 -3.82 -11.60
C GLU A 164 -12.05 -3.26 -10.57
N VAL A 165 -12.24 -1.94 -10.63
CA VAL A 165 -13.09 -1.18 -9.71
C VAL A 165 -14.30 -0.63 -10.46
N THR A 166 -15.46 -0.78 -9.84
CA THR A 166 -16.72 -0.20 -10.28
C THR A 166 -17.25 0.72 -9.19
N ALA A 167 -17.55 1.97 -9.55
CA ALA A 167 -18.15 2.93 -8.64
C ALA A 167 -18.83 4.04 -9.41
N SER A 168 -19.91 4.57 -8.83
CA SER A 168 -20.57 5.77 -9.34
C SER A 168 -21.30 6.48 -8.21
N PHE A 169 -21.48 7.79 -8.37
CA PHE A 169 -22.28 8.58 -7.45
C PHE A 169 -22.98 9.72 -8.18
N ALA A 170 -24.01 10.30 -7.56
CA ALA A 170 -24.66 11.52 -8.02
C ALA A 170 -24.34 12.65 -7.05
N PHE A 171 -23.95 13.81 -7.58
CA PHE A 171 -23.61 15.00 -6.82
C PHE A 171 -24.51 16.16 -7.22
N ASP A 172 -25.08 16.85 -6.24
CA ASP A 172 -26.01 17.97 -6.46
C ASP A 172 -25.36 19.36 -6.27
N GLY A 173 -24.03 19.41 -6.16
CA GLY A 173 -23.28 20.63 -5.83
C GLY A 173 -22.94 20.75 -4.35
N ARG A 174 -23.61 19.99 -3.46
CA ARG A 174 -23.31 19.91 -2.03
C ARG A 174 -23.33 18.51 -1.44
N MET A 175 -24.29 17.69 -1.85
CA MET A 175 -24.51 16.35 -1.36
C MET A 175 -24.17 15.31 -2.41
N VAL A 176 -23.63 14.20 -1.94
CA VAL A 176 -23.54 12.95 -2.67
C VAL A 176 -24.73 12.10 -2.25
N ALA A 177 -25.58 11.67 -3.18
CA ALA A 177 -26.82 10.94 -2.89
C ALA A 177 -26.60 9.56 -2.26
N GLY A 178 -25.41 9.01 -2.43
CA GLY A 178 -24.96 7.70 -1.97
C GLY A 178 -23.74 7.27 -2.76
N LEU A 179 -22.97 6.36 -2.21
CA LEU A 179 -21.76 5.84 -2.84
C LEU A 179 -21.72 4.32 -2.69
N GLU A 180 -21.37 3.66 -3.79
CA GLU A 180 -21.00 2.25 -3.78
C GLU A 180 -19.73 2.07 -4.59
N VAL A 181 -18.78 1.37 -3.99
CA VAL A 181 -17.52 0.95 -4.62
C VAL A 181 -17.46 -0.57 -4.53
N SER A 182 -17.33 -1.24 -5.67
CA SER A 182 -17.15 -2.69 -5.75
C SER A 182 -15.87 -3.00 -6.52
N VAL A 183 -15.08 -3.94 -6.01
CA VAL A 183 -13.79 -4.36 -6.60
C VAL A 183 -13.81 -5.86 -6.87
N ASP A 184 -13.29 -6.29 -8.03
CA ASP A 184 -13.04 -7.71 -8.30
C ASP A 184 -11.77 -8.16 -7.57
N MET A 185 -11.96 -9.03 -6.59
CA MET A 185 -10.89 -9.56 -5.74
C MET A 185 -10.02 -10.58 -6.48
N ARG A 186 -10.51 -11.19 -7.58
CA ARG A 186 -9.74 -12.14 -8.38
C ARG A 186 -8.69 -11.46 -9.25
N ALA A 187 -8.85 -10.16 -9.50
CA ALA A 187 -7.92 -9.31 -10.23
C ALA A 187 -6.85 -8.68 -9.33
N LEU A 188 -6.82 -9.05 -8.04
CA LEU A 188 -5.85 -8.55 -7.09
C LEU A 188 -4.45 -9.06 -7.45
N LYS A 189 -3.48 -8.13 -7.48
CA LYS A 189 -2.08 -8.38 -7.85
C LYS A 189 -1.13 -7.80 -6.83
N SER A 190 -0.22 -8.64 -6.34
CA SER A 190 0.98 -8.27 -5.59
C SER A 190 2.23 -8.40 -6.46
N ASP A 191 3.39 -8.13 -5.88
CA ASP A 191 4.72 -8.41 -6.43
C ASP A 191 5.10 -9.91 -6.47
N ASP A 192 4.27 -10.81 -5.95
CA ASP A 192 4.52 -12.25 -5.82
C ASP A 192 3.31 -13.03 -6.36
N THR A 193 3.44 -13.57 -7.57
CA THR A 193 2.39 -14.37 -8.22
C THR A 193 1.99 -15.62 -7.41
N ARG A 194 2.87 -16.15 -6.56
CA ARG A 194 2.53 -17.23 -5.63
C ARG A 194 1.59 -16.71 -4.55
N ARG A 195 1.83 -15.51 -4.01
CA ARG A 195 0.92 -14.86 -3.05
C ARG A 195 -0.45 -14.66 -3.69
N ASP A 196 -0.49 -14.12 -4.91
CA ASP A 196 -1.74 -13.96 -5.68
C ASP A 196 -2.50 -15.28 -5.78
N GLY A 197 -1.81 -16.37 -6.12
CA GLY A 197 -2.41 -17.71 -6.21
C GLY A 197 -2.95 -18.24 -4.88
N GLN A 198 -2.26 -18.00 -3.77
CA GLN A 198 -2.73 -18.39 -2.43
C GLN A 198 -4.00 -17.63 -2.04
N LEU A 199 -4.06 -16.32 -2.30
CA LEU A 199 -5.22 -15.48 -1.95
C LEU A 199 -6.51 -15.88 -2.69
N ARG A 200 -6.42 -16.61 -3.80
CA ARG A 200 -7.60 -17.15 -4.50
C ARG A 200 -8.36 -18.18 -3.66
N THR A 201 -7.65 -19.03 -2.93
CA THR A 201 -8.21 -20.20 -2.24
C THR A 201 -8.00 -20.20 -0.73
N GLN A 202 -7.20 -19.26 -0.22
CA GLN A 202 -6.93 -19.05 1.19
C GLN A 202 -7.11 -17.59 1.57
N ALA A 203 -7.14 -17.32 2.87
CA ALA A 203 -7.29 -16.00 3.46
C ALA A 203 -8.54 -15.25 2.99
N ILE A 204 -8.41 -14.42 1.95
CA ILE A 204 -9.56 -13.70 1.38
C ILE A 204 -10.43 -14.59 0.49
N GLU A 205 -9.97 -15.81 0.16
CA GLU A 205 -10.69 -16.82 -0.64
C GLU A 205 -11.35 -16.19 -1.87
N ALA A 206 -10.60 -15.44 -2.69
CA ALA A 206 -11.15 -14.61 -3.76
C ALA A 206 -11.95 -15.40 -4.83
N ASP A 207 -11.75 -16.72 -4.94
CA ASP A 207 -12.58 -17.55 -5.82
C ASP A 207 -13.97 -17.82 -5.24
N ARG A 208 -14.10 -17.84 -3.91
CA ARG A 208 -15.36 -18.00 -3.20
C ARG A 208 -16.05 -16.66 -2.92
N PHE A 209 -15.26 -15.61 -2.66
CA PHE A 209 -15.73 -14.25 -2.41
C PHE A 209 -15.13 -13.30 -3.46
N PRO A 210 -15.63 -13.32 -4.70
CA PRO A 210 -14.99 -12.64 -5.83
C PRO A 210 -15.11 -11.11 -5.79
N SER A 211 -15.94 -10.55 -4.92
CA SER A 211 -16.15 -9.12 -4.79
C SER A 211 -16.01 -8.65 -3.35
N ALA A 212 -15.33 -7.52 -3.15
CA ALA A 212 -15.47 -6.71 -1.95
C ALA A 212 -16.21 -5.42 -2.28
N ARG A 213 -17.03 -4.93 -1.36
CA ARG A 213 -17.94 -3.80 -1.59
C ARG A 213 -17.94 -2.85 -0.40
N PHE A 214 -17.78 -1.56 -0.64
CA PHE A 214 -17.99 -0.51 0.33
C PHE A 214 -19.22 0.32 -0.08
N ALA A 215 -20.16 0.52 0.84
CA ALA A 215 -21.41 1.24 0.56
C ALA A 215 -21.73 2.28 1.63
N ILE A 216 -22.16 3.46 1.17
CA ILE A 216 -22.80 4.50 1.98
C ILE A 216 -24.16 4.74 1.32
N PRO A 217 -25.25 4.10 1.78
CA PRO A 217 -26.54 4.15 1.11
C PRO A 217 -27.29 5.47 1.33
N THR A 218 -26.92 6.22 2.36
CA THR A 218 -27.54 7.50 2.71
C THR A 218 -26.80 8.67 2.09
N PRO A 219 -27.51 9.75 1.71
CA PRO A 219 -26.86 10.97 1.27
C PRO A 219 -25.91 11.54 2.33
N PHE A 220 -24.77 12.07 1.88
CA PHE A 220 -23.82 12.75 2.75
C PHE A 220 -23.35 14.08 2.13
N ASN A 221 -23.16 15.08 2.98
CA ASN A 221 -22.76 16.42 2.58
C ASN A 221 -21.24 16.53 2.55
N ILE A 222 -20.69 17.05 1.46
CA ILE A 222 -19.25 17.28 1.29
C ILE A 222 -18.88 18.78 1.31
N GLY A 223 -19.85 19.65 1.59
CA GLY A 223 -19.72 21.09 1.43
C GLY A 223 -19.83 21.48 -0.04
N ALA A 224 -19.31 22.65 -0.40
CA ALA A 224 -19.11 22.96 -1.82
C ALA A 224 -17.98 22.10 -2.39
N ALA A 225 -18.05 21.77 -3.67
CA ALA A 225 -16.91 21.14 -4.34
C ALA A 225 -15.65 22.04 -4.21
N PRO A 226 -14.48 21.48 -3.88
CA PRO A 226 -13.26 22.26 -3.69
C PRO A 226 -12.86 22.97 -4.99
N ALA A 227 -12.15 24.09 -4.85
CA ALA A 227 -11.48 24.71 -5.98
C ALA A 227 -10.48 23.73 -6.61
N GLU A 228 -10.02 24.01 -7.83
CA GLU A 228 -9.06 23.13 -8.49
C GLU A 228 -7.76 23.03 -7.67
N GLY A 229 -7.30 21.81 -7.44
CA GLY A 229 -6.10 21.56 -6.62
C GLY A 229 -6.26 21.78 -5.12
N GLU A 230 -7.42 22.27 -4.65
CA GLU A 230 -7.73 22.36 -3.22
C GLU A 230 -8.10 20.99 -2.67
N GLU A 231 -7.55 20.66 -1.51
CA GLU A 231 -7.79 19.40 -0.82
C GLU A 231 -8.99 19.48 0.11
N LEU A 232 -9.89 18.51 -0.01
CA LEU A 232 -11.00 18.25 0.88
C LEU A 232 -10.72 16.96 1.65
N HIS A 233 -10.81 17.00 2.98
CA HIS A 233 -10.71 15.79 3.82
C HIS A 233 -12.08 15.46 4.43
N LEU A 234 -12.49 14.19 4.29
CA LEU A 234 -13.74 13.65 4.83
C LEU A 234 -13.46 12.39 5.64
N VAL A 235 -14.25 12.20 6.70
CA VAL A 235 -14.28 10.96 7.47
C VAL A 235 -15.70 10.41 7.38
N LEU A 236 -15.85 9.25 6.76
CA LEU A 236 -17.15 8.65 6.46
C LEU A 236 -17.25 7.26 7.11
N VAL A 237 -18.43 6.94 7.63
CA VAL A 237 -18.76 5.58 8.06
C VAL A 237 -19.57 4.93 6.95
N GLY A 238 -19.18 3.71 6.56
CA GLY A 238 -19.91 2.93 5.56
C GLY A 238 -19.78 1.44 5.81
N ASP A 239 -20.62 0.67 5.12
CA ASP A 239 -20.66 -0.78 5.24
C ASP A 239 -19.64 -1.41 4.29
N LEU A 240 -18.60 -2.03 4.85
CA LEU A 240 -17.64 -2.83 4.11
C LEU A 240 -18.08 -4.30 4.14
N THR A 241 -18.30 -4.86 2.97
CA THR A 241 -18.46 -6.31 2.76
C THR A 241 -17.15 -6.87 2.23
N LEU A 242 -16.52 -7.73 3.01
CA LEU A 242 -15.26 -8.39 2.69
C LEU A 242 -15.33 -9.84 3.17
N HIS A 243 -14.89 -10.79 2.34
CA HIS A 243 -14.93 -12.23 2.67
C HIS A 243 -16.33 -12.72 3.10
N GLY A 244 -17.37 -12.18 2.45
CA GLY A 244 -18.78 -12.50 2.72
C GLY A 244 -19.35 -11.93 4.03
N VAL A 245 -18.56 -11.18 4.80
CA VAL A 245 -18.99 -10.55 6.06
C VAL A 245 -19.12 -9.05 5.85
N THR A 246 -20.22 -8.46 6.32
CA THR A 246 -20.46 -7.01 6.28
C THR A 246 -20.26 -6.39 7.66
N ARG A 247 -19.45 -5.34 7.75
CA ARG A 247 -19.19 -4.56 8.97
C ARG A 247 -19.14 -3.06 8.66
N PRO A 248 -19.59 -2.20 9.58
CA PRO A 248 -19.34 -0.77 9.46
C PRO A 248 -17.85 -0.48 9.67
N VAL A 249 -17.27 0.35 8.82
CA VAL A 249 -15.87 0.82 8.93
C VAL A 249 -15.81 2.33 8.77
N THR A 250 -14.78 2.94 9.35
CA THR A 250 -14.48 4.36 9.20
C THR A 250 -13.43 4.54 8.10
N ALA A 251 -13.77 5.26 7.05
CA ALA A 251 -12.88 5.59 5.94
C ALA A 251 -12.42 7.06 6.03
N HIS A 252 -11.13 7.27 5.83
CA HIS A 252 -10.51 8.58 5.68
C HIS A 252 -10.30 8.87 4.20
N LEU A 253 -10.91 9.95 3.69
CA LEU A 253 -10.91 10.30 2.27
C LEU A 253 -10.28 11.68 2.07
N TYR A 254 -9.35 11.77 1.14
CA TYR A 254 -8.75 12.99 0.64
C TYR A 254 -9.16 13.16 -0.81
N GLY A 255 -9.88 14.23 -1.11
CA GLY A 255 -10.41 14.55 -2.43
C GLY A 255 -9.85 15.86 -2.96
N ALA A 256 -9.65 15.96 -4.27
CA ALA A 256 -9.39 17.21 -4.96
C ALA A 256 -10.01 17.18 -6.37
N ARG A 257 -10.23 18.36 -6.93
CA ARG A 257 -10.63 18.52 -8.33
C ARG A 257 -9.41 18.75 -9.21
N LYS A 258 -9.40 18.13 -10.39
CA LYS A 258 -8.43 18.38 -11.47
C LYS A 258 -9.16 18.42 -12.81
N GLY A 259 -9.34 19.61 -13.40
CA GLY A 259 -10.27 19.82 -14.50
C GLY A 259 -11.68 19.33 -14.16
N GLU A 260 -12.20 18.42 -14.98
CA GLU A 260 -13.51 17.74 -14.80
C GLU A 260 -13.44 16.48 -13.92
N LEU A 261 -12.25 16.10 -13.46
CA LEU A 261 -12.04 14.89 -12.67
C LEU A 261 -12.21 15.19 -11.18
N ALA A 262 -12.95 14.32 -10.49
CA ALA A 262 -12.90 14.21 -9.05
C ALA A 262 -11.89 13.11 -8.69
N VAL A 263 -10.83 13.49 -8.00
CA VAL A 263 -9.72 12.61 -7.63
C VAL A 263 -9.80 12.35 -6.14
N VAL A 264 -9.90 11.08 -5.75
CA VAL A 264 -10.06 10.66 -4.36
C VAL A 264 -8.99 9.64 -4.01
N SER A 265 -8.37 9.80 -2.86
CA SER A 265 -7.49 8.79 -2.26
C SER A 265 -7.87 8.60 -0.80
N GLY A 266 -7.48 7.49 -0.21
CA GLY A 266 -7.77 7.29 1.20
C GLY A 266 -7.50 5.89 1.67
N PHE A 267 -7.96 5.63 2.89
CA PHE A 267 -7.80 4.35 3.53
C PHE A 267 -8.87 4.08 4.58
N THR A 268 -8.99 2.80 4.95
CA THR A 268 -9.68 2.35 6.16
C THR A 268 -8.86 1.24 6.80
N GLU A 269 -8.97 1.11 8.12
CA GLU A 269 -8.32 0.06 8.89
C GLU A 269 -9.30 -1.10 9.11
N VAL A 270 -8.83 -2.33 8.90
CA VAL A 270 -9.63 -3.54 9.11
C VAL A 270 -8.84 -4.56 9.91
N LEU A 271 -9.53 -5.31 10.77
CA LEU A 271 -9.00 -6.52 11.39
C LEU A 271 -9.46 -7.72 10.56
N PHE A 272 -8.54 -8.57 10.12
CA PHE A 272 -8.91 -9.78 9.38
C PHE A 272 -9.85 -10.68 10.18
N SER A 273 -9.63 -10.76 11.48
CA SER A 273 -10.48 -11.50 12.43
C SER A 273 -11.95 -11.07 12.41
N ASP A 274 -12.26 -9.77 12.20
CA ASP A 274 -13.64 -9.26 12.15
C ASP A 274 -14.43 -9.75 10.92
N PHE A 275 -13.71 -10.12 9.87
CA PHE A 275 -14.22 -10.64 8.60
C PHE A 275 -14.00 -12.15 8.43
N GLY A 276 -13.53 -12.84 9.48
CA GLY A 276 -13.27 -14.28 9.45
C GLY A 276 -12.12 -14.69 8.52
N ILE A 277 -11.24 -13.75 8.16
CA ILE A 277 -10.07 -13.99 7.32
C ILE A 277 -8.95 -14.52 8.22
N LYS A 278 -8.32 -15.61 7.78
CA LYS A 278 -7.12 -16.16 8.43
C LYS A 278 -5.92 -15.96 7.52
N PRO A 279 -4.73 -15.63 8.05
CA PRO A 279 -3.52 -15.55 7.24
C PRO A 279 -3.28 -16.85 6.43
N PRO A 280 -2.81 -16.74 5.18
CA PRO A 280 -2.51 -17.91 4.37
C PRO A 280 -1.36 -18.70 4.99
N GLN A 281 -1.36 -20.02 4.80
CA GLN A 281 -0.26 -20.87 5.26
C GLN A 281 0.90 -20.77 4.26
N SER A 282 2.11 -20.45 4.73
CA SER A 282 3.28 -20.33 3.87
C SER A 282 4.56 -20.67 4.65
N ILE A 283 5.46 -21.45 4.04
CA ILE A 283 6.74 -21.87 4.66
C ILE A 283 7.63 -20.66 4.99
N VAL A 284 7.51 -19.58 4.22
CA VAL A 284 8.36 -18.39 4.35
C VAL A 284 7.72 -17.30 5.23
N VAL A 285 6.41 -17.33 5.45
CA VAL A 285 5.70 -16.32 6.26
C VAL A 285 5.62 -16.82 7.69
N ALA A 286 6.36 -16.20 8.60
CA ALA A 286 6.35 -16.55 10.02
C ALA A 286 5.07 -16.03 10.71
N SER A 287 4.65 -14.81 10.37
CA SER A 287 3.41 -14.21 10.88
C SER A 287 2.90 -13.11 9.96
N VAL A 288 1.60 -12.83 10.08
CA VAL A 288 0.92 -11.70 9.43
C VAL A 288 0.13 -10.96 10.51
N ASP A 289 0.23 -9.63 10.53
CA ASP A 289 -0.55 -8.80 11.47
C ASP A 289 -2.05 -8.92 11.15
N ASP A 290 -2.89 -8.96 12.19
CA ASP A 290 -4.35 -8.99 12.02
C ASP A 290 -4.89 -7.65 11.47
N LEU A 291 -4.20 -6.55 11.76
CA LEU A 291 -4.52 -5.22 11.25
C LEU A 291 -4.00 -5.06 9.82
N ALA A 292 -4.91 -4.80 8.90
CA ALA A 292 -4.61 -4.42 7.52
C ALA A 292 -5.14 -3.03 7.20
N ILE A 293 -4.44 -2.34 6.31
CA ILE A 293 -4.91 -1.09 5.70
C ILE A 293 -5.53 -1.43 4.36
N VAL A 294 -6.81 -1.10 4.18
CA VAL A 294 -7.42 -1.06 2.85
C VAL A 294 -7.19 0.34 2.29
N GLU A 295 -6.40 0.45 1.24
CA GLU A 295 -6.09 1.71 0.56
C GLU A 295 -6.84 1.82 -0.77
N PHE A 296 -7.14 3.04 -1.19
CA PHE A 296 -7.79 3.27 -2.48
C PHE A 296 -7.33 4.56 -3.14
N GLN A 297 -7.36 4.53 -4.46
CA GLN A 297 -7.24 5.68 -5.35
C GLN A 297 -8.36 5.55 -6.37
N LEU A 298 -9.29 6.51 -6.38
CA LEU A 298 -10.46 6.49 -7.24
C LEU A 298 -10.51 7.82 -8.00
N ILE A 299 -10.47 7.74 -9.32
CA ILE A 299 -10.63 8.88 -10.20
C ILE A 299 -11.99 8.77 -10.83
N PHE A 300 -12.80 9.81 -10.72
CA PHE A 300 -14.13 9.87 -11.29
C PHE A 300 -14.22 10.93 -12.37
N LYS A 301 -14.97 10.64 -13.42
CA LYS A 301 -15.36 11.59 -14.46
C LYS A 301 -16.88 11.71 -14.48
N LYS A 302 -17.38 12.92 -14.77
CA LYS A 302 -18.81 13.13 -15.05
C LYS A 302 -19.21 12.25 -16.23
N ALA A 303 -20.31 11.51 -16.07
CA ALA A 303 -20.84 10.54 -17.03
C ALA A 303 -21.72 11.21 -18.10
#